data_AF-A0A432WT48-F1
#
_entry.id   AF-A0A432WT48-F1
#
_cell.length_a   1.000
_cell.length_b   1.000
_cell.length_c   1.000
_cell.angle_alpha   90.00
_cell.angle_beta   90.00
_cell.angle_gamma   90.00
#
_symmetry.space_group_name_H-M   'P 1'
#
loop_
_entity.id
_entity.type
_entity.pdbx_description
1 polymer ?
#
loop_
_entity_poly.entity_id
_entity_poly.type
_entity_poly.pdbx_seq_one_letter_code
_entity_poly.pdbx_strand_id
1 'polypeptide(L)' 'MKKTFTFAIVHFFVAFSVTWIITGSFVLGGLIALIEPSVNTVAYFFHEKAWQKFGSEKQKPEHKQATLSL' A
#
# COMPACT_ATOMS: atom_id res chain seq x y z
N MET A 1 -3.82 3.65 -17.81
CA MET A 1 -2.44 3.54 -17.29
C MET A 1 -1.70 4.87 -17.12
N LYS A 2 -2.09 5.99 -17.76
CA LYS A 2 -1.41 7.30 -17.57
C LYS A 2 -1.71 7.92 -16.19
N LYS A 3 -2.93 7.75 -15.67
CA LYS A 3 -3.37 8.29 -14.37
C LYS A 3 -2.51 7.78 -13.19
N THR A 4 -2.17 6.49 -13.18
CA THR A 4 -1.36 5.87 -12.12
C THR A 4 0.08 6.38 -12.14
N PHE A 5 0.65 6.59 -13.33
CA PHE A 5 2.02 7.07 -13.48
C PHE A 5 2.16 8.55 -13.11
N THR A 6 1.21 9.39 -13.54
CA THR A 6 1.15 10.80 -13.11
C THR A 6 1.03 10.91 -11.59
N PHE A 7 0.22 10.07 -10.95
CA PHE A 7 0.09 10.06 -9.50
C PHE A 7 1.41 9.72 -8.80
N ALA A 8 2.13 8.70 -9.27
CA ALA A 8 3.43 8.32 -8.71
C ALA A 8 4.49 9.44 -8.86
N ILE A 9 4.51 10.12 -10.00
CA ILE A 9 5.46 11.23 -10.24
C ILE A 9 5.16 12.42 -9.32
N VAL A 10 3.89 12.83 -9.22
CA VAL A 10 3.51 13.95 -8.35
C VAL A 10 3.85 13.64 -6.91
N HIS A 11 3.56 12.44 -6.45
CA HIS A 11 3.91 11.99 -5.10
C HIS A 11 5.41 12.04 -4.82
N PHE A 12 6.23 11.50 -5.73
CA PHE A 12 7.67 11.55 -5.64
C PHE A 12 8.18 13.00 -5.57
N PHE A 13 7.65 13.88 -6.42
CA PHE A 13 8.02 15.30 -6.43
C PHE A 13 7.64 16.02 -5.14
N VAL A 14 6.46 15.76 -4.57
CA VAL A 14 6.01 16.39 -3.33
C VAL A 14 6.87 15.91 -2.15
N ALA A 15 7.04 14.61 -1.97
CA ALA A 15 7.86 14.04 -0.90
C ALA A 15 9.31 14.56 -0.98
N PHE A 16 9.90 14.55 -2.17
CA PHE A 16 11.23 15.08 -2.42
C PHE A 16 11.34 16.57 -2.07
N SER A 17 10.39 17.40 -2.54
CA SER A 17 10.41 18.84 -2.33
C SER A 17 10.27 19.20 -0.86
N VAL A 18 9.33 18.56 -0.14
CA VAL A 18 9.11 18.80 1.30
C VAL A 18 10.33 18.40 2.11
N THR A 19 10.89 17.21 1.89
CA THR A 19 12.09 16.76 2.60
C THR A 19 13.31 17.62 2.28
N TRP A 20 13.47 18.05 1.02
CA TRP A 20 14.57 18.93 0.64
C TRP A 20 14.43 20.31 1.30
N ILE A 21 13.23 20.89 1.35
CA ILE A 21 13.00 22.18 2.05
C ILE A 21 13.37 22.07 3.54
N ILE A 22 13.03 20.96 4.19
CA ILE A 22 13.27 20.76 5.62
C ILE A 22 14.74 20.43 5.92
N THR A 23 15.37 19.59 5.09
CA THR A 23 16.70 19.01 5.37
C THR A 23 17.84 19.75 4.67
N GLY A 24 17.56 20.41 3.55
CA GLY A 24 18.57 20.97 2.64
C GLY A 24 19.35 19.92 1.85
N SER A 25 19.04 18.62 1.99
CA SER A 25 19.77 17.51 1.37
C SER A 25 18.94 16.77 0.32
N PHE A 26 19.44 16.80 -0.92
CA PHE A 26 18.86 16.09 -2.07
C PHE A 26 18.82 14.56 -1.87
N VAL A 27 19.81 14.00 -1.18
CA VAL A 27 19.92 12.55 -0.97
C VAL A 27 18.80 12.05 -0.06
N LEU A 28 18.51 12.79 1.02
CA LEU A 28 17.42 12.45 1.93
C LEU A 28 16.05 12.57 1.25
N GLY A 29 15.86 13.59 0.41
CA GLY A 29 14.61 13.75 -0.36
C GLY A 29 14.31 12.57 -1.27
N GLY A 30 15.32 12.05 -1.98
CA GLY A 30 15.15 10.87 -2.83
C GLY A 30 14.84 9.60 -2.05
N LEU A 31 15.50 9.41 -0.90
CA LEU A 31 15.30 8.25 -0.04
C LEU A 31 13.88 8.23 0.57
N ILE A 32 13.41 9.38 1.07
CA ILE A 32 12.07 9.52 1.67
C ILE A 32 10.98 9.28 0.61
N ALA A 33 11.15 9.78 -0.61
CA ALA A 33 10.19 9.60 -1.69
C ALA A 33 9.98 8.12 -2.09
N LEU A 34 10.93 7.24 -1.80
CA LEU A 34 10.80 5.78 -1.99
C LEU A 34 10.34 5.06 -0.71
N ILE A 35 10.64 5.62 0.46
CA ILE A 35 10.24 5.08 1.75
C ILE A 35 8.73 5.11 1.93
N GLU A 36 8.05 6.18 1.53
CA GLU A 36 6.59 6.29 1.73
C GLU A 36 5.79 5.15 1.08
N PRO A 37 5.95 4.83 -0.22
CA PRO A 37 5.27 3.69 -0.83
C PRO A 37 5.75 2.36 -0.25
N SER A 38 7.03 2.23 0.12
CA SER A 38 7.59 1.01 0.70
C SER A 38 6.99 0.73 2.08
N VAL A 39 6.87 1.75 2.93
CA VAL A 39 6.23 1.66 4.24
C VAL A 39 4.75 1.39 4.08
N ASN A 40 4.06 1.97 3.10
CA ASN A 40 2.66 1.65 2.83
C ASN A 40 2.46 0.18 2.45
N THR A 41 3.34 -0.38 1.61
CA THR A 41 3.32 -1.81 1.27
C THR A 41 3.63 -2.71 2.48
N VAL A 42 4.66 -2.36 3.26
CA VAL A 42 5.04 -3.12 4.46
C VAL A 42 3.94 -3.04 5.52
N ALA A 43 3.39 -1.84 5.77
CA ALA A 43 2.29 -1.63 6.70
C ALA A 43 1.06 -2.41 6.28
N TYR A 44 0.71 -2.43 4.98
CA TYR A 44 -0.40 -3.25 4.49
C TYR A 44 -0.13 -4.75 4.70
N PHE A 45 1.08 -5.22 4.42
CA PHE A 45 1.47 -6.62 4.64
C PHE A 45 1.39 -7.02 6.11
N PHE A 46 1.92 -6.19 7.02
CA PHE A 46 1.81 -6.42 8.46
C PHE A 46 0.38 -6.27 8.96
N HIS A 47 -0.41 -5.33 8.42
CA HIS A 47 -1.82 -5.15 8.75
C HIS A 47 -2.62 -6.38 8.35
N GLU A 48 -2.44 -6.90 7.13
CA GLU A 48 -3.10 -8.13 6.69
C GLU A 48 -2.66 -9.33 7.53
N LYS A 49 -1.36 -9.46 7.83
CA LYS A 49 -0.83 -10.54 8.66
C LYS A 49 -1.31 -10.46 10.12
N ALA A 50 -1.42 -9.25 10.68
CA ALA A 50 -1.97 -9.02 12.01
C ALA A 50 -3.49 -9.24 12.01
N TRP A 51 -4.20 -8.83 10.97
CA TRP A 51 -5.63 -9.03 10.81
C TRP A 51 -5.98 -10.51 10.61
N GLN A 52 -5.18 -11.28 9.88
CA GLN A 52 -5.35 -12.74 9.81
C GLN A 52 -5.06 -13.43 11.16
N LYS A 53 -4.15 -12.87 11.97
CA LYS A 53 -3.76 -13.45 13.26
C LYS A 53 -4.69 -13.07 14.41
N PHE A 54 -5.28 -11.87 14.39
CA PHE A 54 -6.17 -11.34 15.43
C PHE A 54 -7.64 -11.28 14.99
N GLY A 55 -7.91 -11.12 13.70
CA GLY A 55 -9.23 -11.19 13.09
C GLY A 55 -9.54 -12.61 12.62
N SER A 56 -9.84 -13.50 13.57
CA SER A 56 -10.68 -14.66 13.28
C SER A 56 -12.10 -14.19 12.94
N GLU A 57 -12.30 -13.64 11.74
CA GLU A 57 -13.62 -13.49 11.14
C GLU A 57 -13.66 -14.31 9.85
N LYS A 58 -13.84 -15.61 10.07
CA LYS A 58 -14.48 -16.61 9.21
C LYS A 58 -14.84 -16.12 7.79
N GLN A 59 -13.94 -16.33 6.82
CA GLN A 59 -14.42 -16.67 5.48
C GLN A 59 -15.03 -18.07 5.57
N LYS A 60 -16.32 -18.14 5.90
CA LYS A 60 -17.12 -19.36 5.81
C LYS A 60 -17.23 -19.71 4.33
N PRO A 61 -16.73 -20.87 3.87
CA PRO A 61 -17.14 -21.41 2.59
C PRO A 61 -18.50 -22.06 2.82
N GLU A 62 -19.58 -21.33 2.61
CA GLU A 62 -20.94 -21.90 2.57
C GLU A 62 -21.28 -22.16 1.10
N HIS A 63 -20.91 -23.34 0.60
CA HIS A 63 -21.74 -24.55 0.54
C HIS A 63 -22.56 -24.59 -0.75
N LYS A 64 -22.08 -25.41 -1.70
CA LYS A 64 -22.86 -26.23 -2.63
C LYS A 64 -24.34 -25.80 -2.77
N GLN A 65 -24.64 -24.97 -3.77
CA GLN A 65 -25.84 -25.18 -4.59
C GLN A 65 -25.45 -26.27 -5.59
N ALA A 66 -25.61 -27.56 -5.25
CA ALA A 66 -26.84 -28.29 -5.55
C ALA A 66 -27.19 -28.05 -7.04
N THR A 67 -26.77 -28.84 -8.01
CA THR A 67 -27.15 -30.27 -8.13
C THR A 67 -28.66 -30.52 -7.94
N LEU A 68 -29.49 -29.46 -8.11
CA LEU A 68 -30.95 -29.49 -8.12
C LEU A 68 -31.50 -28.68 -9.32
N SER A 69 -31.12 -29.10 -10.52
CA SER A 69 -31.92 -28.91 -11.73
C SER A 69 -31.49 -29.99 -12.73
N LEU A 70 -31.68 -31.24 -12.31
CA LEU A 70 -32.11 -32.32 -13.21
C LEU A 70 -33.44 -31.93 -13.87
#